data_AF-A0A1V6Q8G2-F1
#
_entry.id   AF-A0A1V6Q8G2-F1
#
_cell.length_a   1.000
_cell.length_b   1.000
_cell.length_c   1.000
_cell.angle_alpha   90.00
_cell.angle_beta   90.00
_cell.angle_gamma   90.00
#
_symmetry.space_group_name_H-M   'P 1'
#
loop_
_entity.id
_entity.type
_entity.pdbx_description
1 polymer ?
#
loop_
_entity_poly.entity_id
_entity_poly.type
_entity_poly.pdbx_seq_one_letter_code
_entity_poly.pdbx_strand_id
1 'polypeptide(L)'
;PGNPDTAKAVAAVRRPGYTNWIFATGDKIGVEMEEGFFTKAKQAGLTDEEAKSAFNSNMMSTGLLSEFPTEFAREHGRRWMVSAYEAGDAVLHKPHMIHASTVNNDPDNVIRLATDLRFCDSSKPYDKRWTNSYTFNDGV
;
A
#
# COMPACT_ATOMS: atom_id res chain seq x y z
N PRO A 1 13.18 -8.65 6.16
CA PRO A 1 11.95 -8.24 6.86
C PRO A 1 12.06 -6.79 7.33
N GLY A 2 11.30 -5.89 6.70
CA GLY A 2 11.29 -4.47 7.04
C GLY A 2 10.72 -4.23 8.44
N ASN A 3 11.21 -3.19 9.10
CA ASN A 3 10.71 -2.80 10.42
C ASN A 3 9.20 -2.50 10.35
N PRO A 4 8.34 -3.17 11.15
CA PRO A 4 6.88 -2.99 11.15
C PRO A 4 6.42 -1.58 11.58
N ASP A 5 7.33 -0.72 12.04
CA ASP A 5 7.04 0.62 12.56
C ASP A 5 6.82 1.70 11.47
N THR A 6 6.52 1.29 10.23
CA THR A 6 6.31 2.23 9.12
C THR A 6 4.85 2.65 8.96
N ALA A 7 4.43 3.71 9.66
CA ALA A 7 3.11 4.29 9.44
C ALA A 7 3.09 5.10 8.13
N LYS A 8 2.07 4.89 7.30
CA LYS A 8 1.81 5.67 6.09
C LYS A 8 0.62 6.59 6.34
N ALA A 9 0.81 7.89 6.13
CA ALA A 9 -0.25 8.89 6.22
C ALA A 9 -0.59 9.40 4.82
N VAL A 10 -1.86 9.32 4.45
CA VAL A 10 -2.37 9.93 3.21
C VAL A 10 -3.23 11.11 3.59
N ALA A 11 -2.82 12.32 3.20
CA ALA A 11 -3.63 13.52 3.32
C ALA A 11 -4.49 13.68 2.06
N ALA A 12 -5.81 13.74 2.18
CA ALA A 12 -6.70 13.88 1.04
C ALA A 12 -7.07 15.35 0.80
N VAL A 13 -7.10 15.78 -0.46
CA VAL A 13 -7.65 17.09 -0.86
C VAL A 13 -9.00 16.89 -1.58
N ARG A 14 -10.06 17.06 -0.77
CA ARG A 14 -11.46 17.46 -1.05
C ARG A 14 -12.45 16.57 -1.84
N ARG A 15 -13.64 16.43 -1.19
CA ARG A 15 -15.02 16.07 -1.62
C ARG A 15 -15.44 14.58 -1.62
N PRO A 16 -16.72 14.29 -1.29
CA PRO A 16 -17.24 12.94 -1.09
C PRO A 16 -17.40 12.22 -2.43
N GLY A 17 -16.73 11.08 -2.57
CA GLY A 17 -16.70 10.28 -3.81
C GLY A 17 -15.35 9.58 -4.01
N TYR A 18 -14.29 10.16 -3.46
CA TYR A 18 -12.94 9.59 -3.45
C TYR A 18 -12.46 9.28 -2.06
N THR A 19 -12.13 8.02 -1.85
CA THR A 19 -11.78 7.56 -0.54
C THR A 19 -10.69 6.50 -0.62
N ASN A 20 -9.74 6.57 0.30
CA ASN A 20 -8.85 5.45 0.56
C ASN A 20 -9.65 4.31 1.19
N TRP A 21 -9.70 3.18 0.49
CA TRP A 21 -10.36 1.99 0.98
C TRP A 21 -9.37 1.26 1.89
N ILE A 22 -9.74 1.09 3.15
CA ILE A 22 -8.96 0.33 4.12
C ILE A 22 -9.62 -1.03 4.30
N PHE A 23 -8.86 -2.10 4.14
CA PHE A 23 -9.38 -3.44 4.38
C PHE A 23 -9.55 -3.68 5.88
N ALA A 24 -10.77 -3.98 6.33
CA ALA A 24 -11.05 -4.13 7.75
C ALA A 24 -10.17 -5.22 8.37
N THR A 25 -9.35 -4.86 9.38
CA THR A 25 -8.35 -5.75 10.01
C THR A 25 -7.40 -6.41 9.00
N GLY A 26 -7.12 -5.74 7.89
CA GLY A 26 -6.29 -6.26 6.80
C GLY A 26 -4.80 -6.32 7.09
N ASP A 27 -4.34 -5.78 8.23
CA ASP A 27 -2.93 -5.79 8.60
C ASP A 27 -2.41 -7.21 8.84
N LYS A 28 -3.18 -8.07 9.51
CA LYS A 28 -2.79 -9.48 9.71
C LYS A 28 -2.67 -10.24 8.39
N ILE A 29 -3.64 -10.03 7.50
CA ILE A 29 -3.66 -10.67 6.18
C ILE A 29 -2.48 -10.18 5.34
N GLY A 30 -2.16 -8.89 5.40
CA GLY A 30 -0.99 -8.35 4.72
C GLY A 30 0.33 -8.95 5.20
N VAL A 31 0.48 -9.22 6.51
CA VAL A 31 1.64 -9.92 7.05
C VAL A 31 1.72 -11.35 6.51
N GLU A 32 0.62 -12.11 6.59
CA GLU A 32 0.56 -13.49 6.10
C GLU A 32 0.88 -13.58 4.59
N MET A 33 0.40 -12.63 3.80
CA MET A 33 0.70 -12.54 2.37
C MET A 33 2.17 -12.25 2.11
N GLU A 34 2.75 -11.25 2.81
CA GLU A 34 4.18 -10.91 2.67
C GLU A 34 5.08 -12.11 3.01
N GLU A 35 4.78 -12.81 4.10
CA GLU A 35 5.48 -14.04 4.49
C GLU A 35 5.35 -15.13 3.40
N GLY A 36 4.16 -15.27 2.82
CA GLY A 36 3.90 -16.20 1.72
C GLY A 36 4.71 -15.86 0.46
N PHE A 37 4.77 -14.59 0.07
CA PHE A 37 5.60 -14.14 -1.06
C PHE A 37 7.08 -14.41 -0.81
N PHE A 38 7.57 -14.07 0.39
CA PHE A 38 8.98 -14.27 0.73
C PHE A 38 9.37 -15.74 0.79
N THR A 39 8.49 -16.59 1.31
CA THR A 39 8.70 -18.05 1.35
C THR A 39 8.78 -18.62 -0.07
N LYS A 40 7.87 -18.22 -0.96
CA LYS A 40 7.91 -18.62 -2.38
C LYS A 40 9.18 -18.14 -3.07
N ALA A 41 9.61 -16.90 -2.81
CA ALA A 41 10.83 -16.35 -3.38
C ALA A 41 12.07 -17.18 -3.00
N LYS A 42 12.18 -17.54 -1.72
CA LYS A 42 13.26 -18.42 -1.24
C LYS A 42 13.21 -19.82 -1.85
N GLN A 43 12.02 -20.41 -1.94
CA GLN A 43 11.84 -21.73 -2.55
C GLN A 43 12.20 -21.74 -4.04
N ALA A 44 11.97 -20.63 -4.74
CA ALA A 44 12.37 -20.43 -6.12
C ALA A 44 13.86 -20.08 -6.29
N GLY A 45 14.64 -20.03 -5.20
CA GLY A 45 16.08 -19.77 -5.22
C GLY A 45 16.47 -18.31 -5.42
N LEU A 46 15.54 -17.36 -5.26
CA LEU A 46 15.87 -15.94 -5.34
C LEU A 46 16.76 -15.53 -4.16
N THR A 47 17.74 -14.68 -4.43
CA THR A 47 18.52 -14.01 -3.40
C THR A 47 17.65 -13.06 -2.58
N ASP A 48 18.12 -12.66 -1.40
CA ASP A 48 17.38 -11.71 -0.55
C ASP A 48 17.10 -10.37 -1.26
N GLU A 49 17.98 -9.93 -2.17
CA GLU A 49 17.76 -8.70 -2.94
C GLU A 49 16.72 -8.88 -4.04
N GLU A 50 16.74 -10.01 -4.75
CA GLU A 50 15.72 -10.33 -5.75
C GLU A 50 14.34 -10.56 -5.11
N ALA A 51 14.29 -11.19 -3.94
CA ALA A 51 13.07 -11.39 -3.17
C ALA A 51 12.43 -10.07 -2.69
N LYS A 52 13.23 -9.02 -2.48
CA LYS A 52 12.76 -7.67 -2.08
C LYS A 52 12.36 -6.79 -3.27
N SER A 53 12.60 -7.23 -4.50
CA SER A 53 12.20 -6.49 -5.71
C SER A 53 10.70 -6.64 -5.94
N ALA A 54 10.00 -5.51 -6.12
CA ALA A 54 8.59 -5.49 -6.48
C ALA A 54 8.29 -6.10 -7.87
N PHE A 55 9.33 -6.32 -8.67
CA PHE A 55 9.26 -6.86 -10.03
C PHE A 55 9.77 -8.30 -10.14
N ASN A 56 9.90 -9.02 -9.03
CA ASN A 56 10.32 -10.42 -9.08
C ASN A 56 9.20 -11.34 -9.59
N SER A 57 9.57 -12.55 -9.99
CA SER A 57 8.66 -13.54 -10.59
C SER A 57 7.52 -14.03 -9.67
N ASN A 58 7.55 -13.66 -8.38
CA ASN A 58 6.54 -14.06 -7.39
C ASN A 58 5.58 -12.93 -7.03
N MET A 59 5.82 -11.70 -7.52
CA MET A 59 4.86 -10.60 -7.46
C MET A 59 4.01 -10.58 -8.74
N MET A 60 2.73 -10.23 -8.62
CA MET A 60 1.90 -9.97 -9.80
C MET A 60 2.56 -8.88 -10.65
N SER A 61 2.53 -9.01 -11.97
CA SER A 61 3.17 -8.05 -12.90
C SER A 61 2.67 -6.61 -12.72
N THR A 62 1.49 -6.43 -12.12
CA THR A 62 0.86 -5.15 -11.82
C THR A 62 1.12 -4.65 -10.39
N GLY A 63 1.76 -5.44 -9.53
CA GLY A 63 1.93 -5.15 -8.10
C GLY A 63 0.63 -5.18 -7.28
N LEU A 64 -0.49 -5.61 -7.87
CA LEU A 64 -1.79 -5.70 -7.20
C LEU A 64 -1.96 -7.05 -6.50
N LEU A 65 -2.63 -7.06 -5.35
CA LEU A 65 -3.04 -8.30 -4.68
C LEU A 65 -4.23 -8.98 -5.38
N SER A 66 -5.10 -8.18 -6.02
CA SER A 66 -6.25 -8.64 -6.80
C SER A 66 -6.76 -7.49 -7.67
N GLU A 67 -7.29 -7.82 -8.85
CA GLU A 67 -8.05 -6.89 -9.71
C GLU A 67 -9.54 -6.80 -9.31
N PHE A 68 -9.96 -7.70 -8.40
CA PHE A 68 -11.35 -7.92 -8.00
C PHE A 68 -11.50 -7.66 -6.49
N PRO A 69 -11.55 -6.39 -6.05
CA PRO A 69 -11.54 -6.04 -4.63
C PRO A 69 -12.76 -6.58 -3.86
N THR A 70 -13.93 -6.67 -4.48
CA THR A 70 -15.14 -7.19 -3.84
C THR A 70 -15.00 -8.68 -3.53
N GLU A 71 -14.49 -9.44 -4.49
CA GLU A 71 -14.21 -10.87 -4.40
C GLU A 71 -13.14 -11.13 -3.36
N PHE A 72 -12.07 -10.34 -3.37
CA PHE A 72 -11.01 -10.39 -2.37
C PHE A 72 -11.56 -10.20 -0.94
N ALA A 73 -12.49 -9.26 -0.75
CA ALA A 73 -13.16 -9.06 0.53
C ALA A 73 -13.95 -10.30 0.97
N ARG A 74 -14.69 -10.89 0.04
CA ARG A 74 -15.49 -12.10 0.29
C ARG A 74 -14.62 -13.31 0.64
N GLU A 75 -13.53 -13.53 -0.09
CA GLU A 75 -12.59 -14.64 0.12
C GLU A 75 -11.95 -14.61 1.51
N HIS A 76 -11.63 -13.42 1.99
CA HIS A 76 -11.06 -13.23 3.32
C HIS A 76 -12.10 -13.02 4.43
N GLY A 77 -13.40 -13.04 4.12
CA GLY A 77 -14.46 -12.80 5.10
C GLY A 77 -14.40 -11.40 5.73
N ARG A 78 -13.94 -10.40 4.97
CA ARG A 78 -13.77 -9.00 5.40
C ARG A 78 -14.57 -8.06 4.52
N ARG A 79 -14.44 -6.76 4.81
CA ARG A 79 -15.07 -5.68 4.05
C ARG A 79 -14.09 -4.54 3.87
N TRP A 80 -14.29 -3.78 2.80
CA TRP A 80 -13.61 -2.51 2.62
C TRP A 80 -14.31 -1.42 3.44
N MET A 81 -13.51 -0.56 4.05
CA MET A 81 -13.97 0.59 4.81
C MET A 81 -13.64 1.86 4.06
N VAL A 82 -14.58 2.79 4.07
CA VAL A 82 -14.59 4.02 3.29
C VAL A 82 -15.02 5.16 4.23
N SER A 83 -14.28 6.27 4.24
CA SER A 83 -14.66 7.54 4.87
C SER A 83 -14.73 8.68 3.85
N ALA A 84 -15.65 9.63 4.06
CA ALA A 84 -15.75 10.85 3.27
C ALA A 84 -14.75 11.89 3.80
N TYR A 85 -13.47 11.77 3.41
CA TYR A 85 -12.43 12.69 3.83
C TYR A 85 -12.64 14.10 3.26
N GLU A 86 -12.39 15.11 4.10
CA GLU A 86 -12.33 16.51 3.68
C GLU A 86 -10.89 16.97 3.43
N ALA A 87 -10.74 18.14 2.81
CA ALA A 87 -9.42 18.71 2.59
C ALA A 87 -8.75 19.02 3.93
N GLY A 88 -7.59 18.39 4.17
CA GLY A 88 -6.86 18.50 5.44
C GLY A 88 -7.02 17.28 6.35
N ASP A 89 -7.97 16.38 6.07
CA ASP A 89 -8.04 15.11 6.77
C ASP A 89 -6.87 14.20 6.38
N ALA A 90 -6.41 13.42 7.36
CA ALA A 90 -5.37 12.42 7.17
C ALA A 90 -5.87 11.04 7.64
N VAL A 91 -5.47 10.00 6.90
CA VAL A 91 -5.60 8.61 7.33
C VAL A 91 -4.22 8.04 7.61
N LEU A 92 -4.04 7.45 8.79
CA LEU A 92 -2.84 6.70 9.14
C LEU A 92 -3.13 5.21 9.06
N HIS A 93 -2.21 4.45 8.45
CA HIS A 93 -2.30 3.01 8.44
C HIS A 93 -0.93 2.35 8.65
N LYS A 94 -0.96 1.12 9.17
CA LYS A 94 0.21 0.25 9.30
C LYS A 94 0.78 -0.11 7.92
N PRO A 95 2.06 -0.49 7.81
CA PRO A 95 2.68 -0.76 6.51
C PRO A 95 2.07 -1.99 5.82
N HIS A 96 1.69 -3.02 6.59
CA HIS A 96 1.00 -4.21 6.08
C HIS A 96 -0.51 -4.01 5.87
N MET A 97 -1.04 -2.80 6.07
CA MET A 97 -2.47 -2.58 5.84
C MET A 97 -2.77 -2.66 4.34
N ILE A 98 -3.66 -3.59 3.98
CA ILE A 98 -4.21 -3.67 2.63
C ILE A 98 -5.10 -2.45 2.40
N HIS A 99 -4.79 -1.68 1.36
CA HIS A 99 -5.50 -0.46 1.00
C HIS A 99 -5.60 -0.30 -0.51
N ALA A 100 -6.61 0.43 -0.96
CA ALA A 100 -6.84 0.75 -2.36
C ALA A 100 -7.37 2.18 -2.52
N SER A 101 -7.41 2.68 -3.75
CA SER A 101 -8.04 3.96 -4.08
C SER A 101 -8.97 3.78 -5.28
N THR A 102 -10.08 4.53 -5.30
CA THR A 102 -11.06 4.46 -6.38
C THR A 102 -10.68 5.35 -7.58
N VAL A 103 -11.22 5.01 -8.75
CA VAL A 103 -11.14 5.82 -9.98
C VAL A 103 -11.85 7.16 -9.77
N ASN A 104 -11.26 8.26 -10.25
CA ASN A 104 -11.84 9.59 -10.20
C ASN A 104 -12.89 9.81 -11.30
N ASN A 105 -14.17 9.82 -10.91
CA ASN A 105 -15.35 10.10 -11.73
C ASN A 105 -16.05 11.43 -11.31
N ASP A 106 -15.30 12.44 -10.85
CA ASP A 106 -15.88 13.69 -10.36
C ASP A 106 -16.61 14.39 -11.52
N PRO A 107 -17.91 14.73 -11.38
CA PRO A 107 -18.68 15.26 -12.50
C PRO A 107 -18.18 16.64 -12.96
N ASP A 108 -17.48 17.36 -12.08
CA ASP A 108 -16.92 18.68 -12.36
C ASP A 108 -15.43 18.59 -12.80
N ASN A 109 -14.91 17.38 -13.02
CA ASN A 109 -13.51 17.09 -13.36
C ASN A 109 -12.50 17.64 -12.35
N VAL A 110 -12.87 17.68 -11.06
CA VAL A 110 -11.95 18.11 -9.99
C VAL A 110 -10.88 17.04 -9.77
N ILE A 111 -9.62 17.47 -9.74
CA ILE A 111 -8.47 16.59 -9.51
C ILE A 111 -8.41 16.22 -8.01
N ARG A 112 -8.24 14.92 -7.73
CA ARG A 112 -7.82 14.44 -6.42
C ARG A 112 -6.33 14.64 -6.25
N LEU A 113 -5.94 15.45 -5.29
CA LEU A 113 -4.55 15.59 -4.86
C LEU A 113 -4.38 14.99 -3.46
N ALA A 114 -3.30 14.25 -3.26
CA ALA A 114 -2.94 13.71 -1.96
C ALA A 114 -1.42 13.64 -1.81
N THR A 115 -0.95 13.70 -0.56
CA THR A 115 0.46 13.47 -0.22
C THR A 115 0.58 12.23 0.63
N ASP A 116 1.57 11.41 0.30
CA ASP A 116 1.93 10.22 1.06
C ASP A 116 3.16 10.47 1.93
N LEU A 117 3.02 10.28 3.24
CA LEU A 117 4.13 10.41 4.18
C LEU A 117 4.38 9.07 4.85
N ARG A 118 5.64 8.64 4.89
CA ARG A 118 6.06 7.42 5.59
C ARG A 118 6.93 7.79 6.78
N PHE A 119 6.55 7.31 7.95
CA PHE A 119 7.29 7.49 9.19
C PHE A 119 8.09 6.23 9.49
N CYS A 120 9.27 6.34 10.10
CA CYS A 120 10.03 5.19 10.60
C CYS A 120 10.66 5.54 11.95
N ASP A 121 10.86 4.53 12.81
CA ASP A 121 11.57 4.69 14.07
C ASP A 121 13.07 4.89 13.80
N SER A 122 13.57 6.10 14.05
CA SER A 122 14.97 6.47 13.81
C SER A 122 15.96 5.78 14.75
N SER A 123 15.49 5.19 15.86
CA SER A 123 16.33 4.41 16.77
C SER A 123 16.61 2.99 16.27
N LYS A 124 15.91 2.54 15.21
CA LYS A 124 16.01 1.20 14.65
C LYS A 124 16.53 1.23 13.20
N PRO A 125 17.14 0.14 12.72
CA PRO A 125 17.38 -0.02 11.29
C PRO A 125 16.06 0.08 10.51
N TYR A 126 16.08 0.80 9.39
CA TYR A 126 14.95 0.93 8.48
C TYR A 126 15.43 0.90 7.02
N ASP A 127 14.51 0.62 6.11
CA ASP A 127 14.80 0.51 4.67
C ASP A 127 15.06 1.89 4.06
N LYS A 128 16.27 2.10 3.53
CA LYS A 128 16.72 3.37 2.96
C LYS A 128 16.51 3.47 1.44
N ARG A 129 15.96 2.43 0.78
CA ARG A 129 15.75 2.47 -0.68
C ARG A 129 14.89 3.66 -1.13
N TRP A 130 13.97 4.09 -0.27
CA TRP A 130 12.99 5.14 -0.54
C TRP A 130 13.30 6.49 0.12
N THR A 131 14.55 6.72 0.54
CA THR A 131 14.95 7.97 1.22
C THR A 131 15.56 9.00 0.29
N ASN A 132 15.53 8.76 -1.01
CA ASN A 132 16.09 9.67 -2.00
C ASN A 132 15.06 10.74 -2.36
N SER A 133 15.53 11.95 -2.65
CA SER A 133 14.67 12.97 -3.26
C SER A 133 14.30 12.51 -4.67
N TYR A 134 13.02 12.66 -5.02
CA TYR A 134 12.54 12.39 -6.36
C TYR A 134 13.38 13.14 -7.40
N THR A 135 13.74 12.45 -8.48
CA THR A 135 14.33 13.08 -9.66
C THR A 135 13.63 12.60 -10.92
N PHE A 136 13.57 13.46 -11.94
CA PHE A 136 12.90 13.10 -13.19
C PHE A 136 13.57 11.86 -13.82
N ASN A 137 12.77 10.84 -14.17
CA ASN A 137 13.20 9.51 -14.64
C ASN A 137 13.91 8.64 -13.58
N ASP A 138 13.70 8.86 -12.28
CA ASP A 138 14.29 8.00 -11.24
C ASP A 138 13.75 6.57 -11.21
N GLY A 139 12.69 6.29 -11.97
CA GLY A 139 12.51 4.99 -12.62
C GLY A 139 12.40 3.80 -11.67
N VAL A 140 11.99 4.08 -10.44
CA VAL A 140 11.09 3.18 -9.71
C VAL A 140 9.68 3.33 -10.24
#